data_AF-A0A8H8MU29-F1
#
_entry.id   AF-A0A8H8MU29-F1
#
_cell.length_a   1.000
_cell.length_b   1.000
_cell.length_c   1.000
_cell.angle_alpha   90.00
_cell.angle_beta   90.00
_cell.angle_gamma   90.00
#
_symmetry.space_group_name_H-M   'P 1'
#
loop_
_entity.id
_entity.type
_entity.pdbx_description
1 polymer ?
#
loop_
_entity_poly.entity_id
_entity_poly.type
_entity_poly.pdbx_seq_one_letter_code
_entity_poly.pdbx_strand_id
1 'polypeptide(L)'
;MPSRKSKQPKPAAVEASETPEPAAEVAVEEHIADVEPMETAEGDDEAGEDSPKAGSEDGGSGGATPKITMDERAAKMAELRAKMRDSTAANRKDLIAEHNKSKYSAKEAARNEKQRRLVETLREAVDAEDRGEDLERRKNWEYSIEENDEWEKRKARKERRADFQFHDDAHAARRKYKKDLDLIKPDLAAYQAQKEAALGLGSSSAVQSFSSGSTSNALTASEHLYRDANSLLYGDNKPSEEAIDRVVSKLNLDIDKRAKFSRKRTNEEEGDITYINERNRVFNKKIARFYDKYTAETRASFERGTAI
;
A
#
# COMPACT_ATOMS: atom_id res chain seq x y z
N MET A 1 25.56 20.16 -41.04
CA MET A 1 24.68 19.31 -41.88
C MET A 1 25.38 18.00 -42.14
N PRO A 2 24.81 16.88 -41.65
CA PRO A 2 24.29 15.86 -42.56
C PRO A 2 22.93 15.30 -42.13
N SER A 3 22.11 15.00 -43.14
CA SER A 3 20.70 14.60 -43.08
C SER A 3 20.48 13.22 -42.45
N ARG A 4 19.67 13.15 -41.38
CA ARG A 4 19.07 11.89 -40.92
C ARG A 4 17.87 11.55 -41.81
N LYS A 5 18.01 10.48 -42.59
CA LYS A 5 16.94 9.83 -43.35
C LYS A 5 15.79 9.46 -42.42
N SER A 6 14.64 10.09 -42.65
CA SER A 6 13.34 9.74 -42.09
C SER A 6 12.92 8.35 -42.55
N LYS A 7 12.71 7.42 -41.61
CA LYS A 7 12.10 6.13 -41.88
C LYS A 7 10.58 6.31 -41.80
N GLN A 8 9.95 6.42 -42.96
CA GLN A 8 8.50 6.43 -43.11
C GLN A 8 7.90 5.10 -42.62
N PRO A 9 6.81 5.08 -41.84
CA PRO A 9 6.00 3.88 -41.65
C PRO A 9 5.15 3.61 -42.90
N LYS A 10 5.06 2.34 -43.31
CA LYS A 10 4.23 1.87 -44.44
C LYS A 10 2.73 2.03 -44.14
N PRO A 11 1.89 2.28 -45.16
CA PRO A 11 0.45 2.49 -45.00
C PRO A 11 -0.29 1.16 -44.76
N ALA A 12 -1.22 1.16 -43.81
CA ALA A 12 -2.20 0.10 -43.64
C ALA A 12 -3.25 0.20 -44.76
N ALA A 13 -3.56 -0.95 -45.37
CA ALA A 13 -4.54 -1.09 -46.41
C ALA A 13 -5.95 -0.81 -45.88
N VAL A 14 -6.69 -0.02 -46.65
CA VAL A 14 -8.12 0.24 -46.53
C VAL A 14 -8.84 -0.90 -47.23
N GLU A 15 -9.69 -1.63 -46.53
CA GLU A 15 -10.80 -2.38 -47.14
C GLU A 15 -12.09 -1.79 -46.56
N ALA A 16 -12.91 -1.26 -47.47
CA ALA A 16 -14.13 -0.54 -47.18
C ALA A 16 -15.33 -1.36 -47.69
N SER A 17 -16.22 -1.71 -46.77
CA SER A 17 -17.66 -2.02 -46.95
C SER A 17 -18.14 -2.32 -45.53
N GLU A 18 -19.18 -1.73 -44.96
CA GLU A 18 -20.47 -1.32 -45.49
C GLU A 18 -21.12 -0.37 -44.45
N THR A 19 -21.97 0.56 -44.91
CA THR A 19 -22.61 1.60 -44.07
C THR A 19 -23.87 1.09 -43.34
N PRO A 20 -24.37 1.83 -42.32
CA PRO A 20 -25.19 1.31 -41.23
C PRO A 20 -26.68 1.71 -41.30
N GLU A 21 -27.55 0.92 -40.66
CA GLU A 21 -28.92 1.28 -40.21
C GLU A 21 -29.34 0.34 -39.03
N PRO A 22 -30.36 0.64 -38.22
CA PRO A 22 -30.29 1.59 -37.10
C PRO A 22 -30.76 1.00 -35.75
N ALA A 23 -30.44 1.72 -34.67
CA ALA A 23 -31.14 1.80 -33.38
C ALA A 23 -31.96 0.59 -32.90
N ALA A 24 -31.35 -0.22 -32.02
CA ALA A 24 -32.09 -0.99 -31.02
C ALA A 24 -31.75 -0.42 -29.64
N GLU A 25 -32.69 0.33 -29.09
CA GLU A 25 -32.72 0.72 -27.69
C GLU A 25 -32.72 -0.55 -26.82
N VAL A 26 -31.63 -0.83 -26.11
CA VAL A 26 -31.64 -1.82 -25.03
C VAL A 26 -31.87 -1.04 -23.74
N ALA A 27 -33.15 -0.85 -23.43
CA ALA A 27 -33.60 -0.49 -22.10
C ALA A 27 -33.10 -1.54 -21.11
N VAL A 28 -32.30 -1.10 -20.13
CA VAL A 28 -31.99 -1.91 -18.95
C VAL A 28 -33.22 -1.85 -18.06
N GLU A 29 -34.12 -2.79 -18.26
CA GLU A 29 -35.28 -3.02 -17.41
C GLU A 29 -34.79 -3.65 -16.10
N GLU A 30 -34.89 -2.91 -15.00
CA GLU A 30 -34.63 -3.45 -13.66
C GLU A 30 -35.68 -4.52 -13.35
N HIS A 31 -35.23 -5.78 -13.27
CA HIS A 31 -36.05 -6.89 -12.82
C HIS A 31 -36.30 -6.76 -11.31
N ILE A 32 -37.38 -6.07 -10.95
CA ILE A 32 -37.97 -6.11 -9.62
C ILE A 32 -38.67 -7.47 -9.49
N ALA A 33 -38.10 -8.37 -8.70
CA ALA A 33 -38.76 -9.60 -8.32
C ALA A 33 -39.75 -9.30 -7.18
N ASP A 34 -41.01 -9.17 -7.55
CA ASP A 34 -42.16 -9.21 -6.65
C ASP A 34 -42.20 -10.56 -5.91
N VAL A 35 -42.11 -10.50 -4.58
CA VAL A 35 -42.42 -11.61 -3.69
C VAL A 35 -43.65 -11.19 -2.89
N GLU A 36 -44.82 -11.62 -3.35
CA GLU A 36 -46.08 -11.65 -2.59
C GLU A 36 -46.28 -13.03 -1.94
N PRO A 37 -47.09 -13.12 -0.88
CA PRO A 37 -46.82 -13.94 0.31
C PRO A 37 -47.64 -15.24 0.37
N MET A 38 -47.15 -16.25 1.08
CA MET A 38 -47.95 -17.44 1.40
C MET A 38 -47.86 -17.84 2.89
N GLU A 39 -49.02 -17.64 3.52
CA GLU A 39 -49.70 -18.30 4.64
C GLU A 39 -48.97 -19.32 5.56
N THR A 40 -49.13 -19.02 6.86
CA THR A 40 -49.45 -19.87 8.03
C THR A 40 -49.39 -21.40 7.92
N ALA A 41 -48.62 -22.01 8.83
CA ALA A 41 -48.92 -23.32 9.43
C ALA A 41 -48.58 -23.32 10.93
N GLU A 42 -49.51 -23.84 11.71
CA GLU A 42 -49.57 -23.95 13.18
C GLU A 42 -48.75 -25.12 13.74
N GLY A 43 -48.55 -25.12 15.08
CA GLY A 43 -48.10 -26.24 15.92
C GLY A 43 -46.60 -26.21 16.26
N ASP A 44 -46.13 -26.37 17.50
CA ASP A 44 -46.72 -26.84 18.75
C ASP A 44 -45.96 -26.23 19.93
N ASP A 45 -46.69 -25.99 21.02
CA ASP A 45 -46.21 -25.68 22.37
C ASP A 45 -45.38 -26.83 22.96
N GLU A 46 -44.23 -26.54 23.57
CA GLU A 46 -43.77 -27.33 24.71
C GLU A 46 -43.26 -26.42 25.84
N ALA A 47 -43.93 -26.56 26.98
CA ALA A 47 -43.74 -25.80 28.19
C ALA A 47 -42.48 -26.25 28.94
N GLY A 48 -41.61 -25.30 29.29
CA GLY A 48 -40.56 -25.44 30.28
C GLY A 48 -40.76 -24.42 31.40
N GLU A 49 -41.36 -24.88 32.49
CA GLU A 49 -41.43 -24.15 33.77
C GLU A 49 -40.03 -23.92 34.33
N ASP A 50 -39.66 -22.67 34.60
CA ASP A 50 -38.84 -22.34 35.77
C ASP A 50 -39.17 -20.93 36.28
N SER A 51 -39.62 -20.88 37.53
CA SER A 51 -40.00 -19.67 38.26
C SER A 51 -38.90 -19.30 39.24
N PRO A 52 -38.42 -18.04 39.26
CA PRO A 52 -37.82 -17.47 40.45
C PRO A 52 -38.80 -16.50 41.13
N LYS A 53 -39.20 -16.94 42.31
CA LYS A 53 -39.95 -16.23 43.36
C LYS A 53 -39.16 -15.00 43.85
N ALA A 54 -39.75 -13.80 43.75
CA ALA A 54 -39.26 -12.62 44.47
C ALA A 54 -40.39 -11.66 44.84
N GLY A 55 -40.64 -11.57 46.14
CA GLY A 55 -41.10 -10.41 46.93
C GLY A 55 -42.18 -9.49 46.38
N SER A 56 -43.43 -9.70 46.83
CA SER A 56 -44.45 -8.66 46.88
C SER A 56 -44.39 -7.92 48.22
N GLU A 57 -44.02 -6.64 48.20
CA GLU A 57 -44.40 -5.69 49.24
C GLU A 57 -45.57 -4.83 48.74
N ASP A 58 -46.48 -4.58 49.68
CA ASP A 58 -47.75 -3.90 49.58
C ASP A 58 -47.59 -2.38 49.34
N GLY A 59 -48.58 -1.77 48.69
CA GLY A 59 -48.62 -0.33 48.47
C GLY A 59 -49.60 0.08 47.36
N GLY A 60 -50.89 0.01 47.68
CA GLY A 60 -51.97 0.34 46.75
C GLY A 60 -52.03 1.80 46.29
N SER A 61 -52.70 2.00 45.14
CA SER A 61 -53.59 3.13 44.90
C SER A 61 -54.33 2.90 43.58
N GLY A 62 -55.65 2.79 43.67
CA GLY A 62 -56.54 2.71 42.52
C GLY A 62 -56.56 4.03 41.75
N GLY A 63 -56.11 3.99 40.50
CA GLY A 63 -56.26 5.06 39.52
C GLY A 63 -56.93 4.52 38.26
N ALA A 64 -58.20 4.86 38.07
CA ALA A 64 -58.99 4.47 36.91
C ALA A 64 -58.40 5.09 35.62
N THR A 65 -57.95 4.23 34.69
CA THR A 65 -57.66 4.64 33.31
C THR A 65 -58.91 4.41 32.44
N PRO A 66 -59.21 5.31 31.47
CA PRO A 66 -60.34 5.12 30.58
C PRO A 66 -60.13 3.86 29.74
N LYS A 67 -61.19 3.07 29.57
CA LYS A 67 -61.18 1.81 28.82
C LYS A 67 -60.95 2.11 27.34
N ILE A 68 -59.69 2.01 26.91
CA ILE A 68 -59.25 2.13 25.50
C ILE A 68 -60.10 1.19 24.63
N THR A 69 -60.68 1.72 23.56
CA THR A 69 -61.51 0.95 22.62
C THR A 69 -60.67 -0.09 21.86
N MET A 70 -61.29 -1.15 21.33
CA MET A 70 -60.54 -2.24 20.67
C MET A 70 -59.73 -1.74 19.46
N ASP A 71 -60.23 -0.73 18.76
CA ASP A 71 -59.58 -0.13 17.60
C ASP A 71 -58.36 0.72 17.99
N GLU A 72 -58.45 1.49 19.07
CA GLU A 72 -57.31 2.24 19.63
C GLU A 72 -56.23 1.29 20.17
N ARG A 73 -56.62 0.13 20.70
CA ARG A 73 -55.70 -0.94 21.10
C ARG A 73 -55.03 -1.58 19.89
N ALA A 74 -55.75 -1.80 18.79
CA ALA A 74 -55.21 -2.34 17.55
C ALA A 74 -54.23 -1.37 16.87
N ALA A 75 -54.55 -0.07 16.82
CA ALA A 75 -53.67 0.97 16.30
C ALA A 75 -52.37 1.08 17.11
N LYS A 76 -52.47 1.04 18.45
CA LYS A 76 -51.30 1.02 19.35
C LYS A 76 -50.44 -0.23 19.17
N MET A 77 -51.05 -1.38 18.88
CA MET A 77 -50.32 -2.63 18.55
C MET A 77 -49.66 -2.57 17.16
N ALA A 78 -50.27 -1.92 16.18
CA ALA A 78 -49.66 -1.70 14.87
C ALA A 78 -48.45 -0.77 14.96
N GLU A 79 -48.56 0.31 15.75
CA GLU A 79 -47.44 1.21 16.05
C GLU A 79 -46.30 0.50 16.78
N LEU A 80 -46.63 -0.38 17.75
CA LEU A 80 -45.65 -1.22 18.43
C LEU A 80 -44.92 -2.15 17.44
N ARG A 81 -45.68 -2.79 16.53
CA ARG A 81 -45.09 -3.66 15.49
C ARG A 81 -44.21 -2.89 14.51
N ALA A 82 -44.60 -1.68 14.12
CA ALA A 82 -43.79 -0.81 13.27
C ALA A 82 -42.46 -0.45 13.98
N LYS A 83 -42.53 0.01 15.23
CA LYS A 83 -41.34 0.29 16.05
C LYS A 83 -40.44 -0.95 16.22
N MET A 84 -41.04 -2.13 16.41
CA MET A 84 -40.27 -3.38 16.46
C MET A 84 -39.57 -3.68 15.13
N ARG A 85 -40.24 -3.51 13.98
CA ARG A 85 -39.60 -3.69 12.66
C ARG A 85 -38.49 -2.68 12.40
N ASP A 86 -38.69 -1.43 12.77
CA ASP A 86 -37.67 -0.39 12.61
C ASP A 86 -36.45 -0.69 13.49
N SER A 87 -36.68 -1.15 14.73
CA SER A 87 -35.60 -1.56 15.63
C SER A 87 -34.83 -2.77 15.11
N THR A 88 -35.52 -3.79 14.57
CA THR A 88 -34.84 -4.97 14.02
C THR A 88 -34.09 -4.65 12.73
N ALA A 89 -34.64 -3.79 11.88
CA ALA A 89 -33.98 -3.30 10.66
C ALA A 89 -32.75 -2.45 10.99
N ALA A 90 -32.83 -1.54 11.96
CA ALA A 90 -31.70 -0.74 12.44
C ALA A 90 -30.60 -1.64 13.03
N ASN A 91 -30.96 -2.57 13.91
CA ASN A 91 -30.01 -3.53 14.48
C ASN A 91 -29.33 -4.37 13.40
N ARG A 92 -30.08 -4.84 12.38
CA ARG A 92 -29.51 -5.58 11.25
C ARG A 92 -28.55 -4.73 10.43
N LYS A 93 -28.90 -3.47 10.17
CA LYS A 93 -28.06 -2.51 9.45
C LYS A 93 -26.77 -2.22 10.22
N ASP A 94 -26.85 -2.05 11.53
CA ASP A 94 -25.69 -1.79 12.38
C ASP A 94 -24.76 -3.01 12.45
N LEU A 95 -25.31 -4.22 12.61
CA LEU A 95 -24.53 -5.47 12.56
C LEU A 95 -23.80 -5.63 11.21
N ILE A 96 -24.47 -5.34 10.09
CA ILE A 96 -23.86 -5.38 8.76
C ILE A 96 -22.80 -4.28 8.62
N ALA A 97 -23.05 -3.08 9.13
CA ALA A 97 -22.10 -1.97 9.09
C ALA A 97 -20.85 -2.26 9.90
N GLU A 98 -20.97 -2.84 11.11
CA GLU A 98 -19.84 -3.26 11.94
C GLU A 98 -19.05 -4.40 11.28
N HIS A 99 -19.73 -5.39 10.71
CA HIS A 99 -19.09 -6.47 9.97
C HIS A 99 -18.39 -5.96 8.70
N ASN A 100 -18.95 -4.97 8.00
CA ASN A 100 -18.28 -4.33 6.86
C ASN A 100 -17.11 -3.45 7.32
N LYS A 101 -17.24 -2.79 8.46
CA LYS A 101 -16.18 -1.97 9.07
C LYS A 101 -14.99 -2.82 9.50
N SER A 102 -15.24 -4.02 10.04
CA SER A 102 -14.18 -4.96 10.41
C SER A 102 -13.47 -5.55 9.19
N LYS A 103 -14.16 -5.68 8.05
CA LYS A 103 -13.55 -6.08 6.77
C LYS A 103 -12.72 -4.98 6.13
N TYR A 104 -13.05 -3.70 6.35
CA TYR A 104 -12.36 -2.56 5.75
C TYR A 104 -10.94 -2.37 6.31
N SER A 105 -10.00 -3.16 5.81
CA SER A 105 -8.58 -3.05 6.11
C SER A 105 -8.00 -1.75 5.55
N ALA A 106 -6.91 -1.24 6.16
CA ALA A 106 -6.15 -0.10 5.64
C ALA A 106 -5.72 -0.27 4.16
N LYS A 107 -5.54 -1.52 3.72
CA LYS A 107 -5.23 -1.85 2.32
C LYS A 107 -6.44 -1.62 1.39
N GLU A 108 -7.64 -1.98 1.83
CA GLU A 108 -8.87 -1.74 1.08
C GLU A 108 -9.21 -0.25 1.06
N ALA A 109 -8.95 0.45 2.17
CA ALA A 109 -9.07 1.90 2.24
C ALA A 109 -8.24 2.60 1.16
N ALA A 110 -6.95 2.24 1.07
CA ALA A 110 -6.05 2.80 0.06
C ALA A 110 -6.44 2.39 -1.37
N ARG A 111 -7.07 1.23 -1.57
CA ARG A 111 -7.59 0.81 -2.89
C ARG A 111 -8.79 1.67 -3.29
N ASN A 112 -9.74 1.86 -2.38
CA ASN A 112 -10.94 2.65 -2.64
C ASN A 112 -10.59 4.13 -2.84
N GLU A 113 -9.63 4.67 -2.11
CA GLU A 113 -9.13 6.03 -2.34
C GLU A 113 -8.53 6.19 -3.74
N LYS A 114 -7.73 5.22 -4.21
CA LYS A 114 -7.20 5.23 -5.59
C LYS A 114 -8.30 5.16 -6.64
N GLN A 115 -9.33 4.34 -6.40
CA GLN A 115 -10.50 4.26 -7.29
C GLN A 115 -11.26 5.59 -7.32
N ARG A 116 -11.48 6.22 -6.16
CA ARG A 116 -12.11 7.55 -6.07
C ARG A 116 -11.32 8.61 -6.82
N ARG A 117 -10.01 8.70 -6.57
CA ARG A 117 -9.14 9.63 -7.32
C ARG A 117 -9.16 9.38 -8.81
N LEU A 118 -9.19 8.11 -9.24
CA LEU A 118 -9.30 7.77 -10.66
C LEU A 118 -10.63 8.26 -11.24
N VAL A 119 -11.74 8.01 -10.54
CA VAL A 119 -13.08 8.49 -10.95
C VAL A 119 -13.11 10.01 -11.00
N GLU A 120 -12.52 10.70 -10.02
CA GLU A 120 -12.38 12.16 -10.01
C GLU A 120 -11.59 12.65 -11.23
N THR A 121 -10.42 12.07 -11.51
CA THR A 121 -9.62 12.46 -12.69
C THR A 121 -10.32 12.18 -14.01
N LEU A 122 -11.10 11.10 -14.11
CA LEU A 122 -11.89 10.79 -15.30
C LEU A 122 -13.10 11.71 -15.45
N ARG A 123 -13.70 12.13 -14.33
CA ARG A 123 -14.78 13.11 -14.33
C ARG A 123 -14.26 14.48 -14.77
N GLU A 124 -13.14 14.93 -14.20
CA GLU A 124 -12.44 16.16 -14.64
C GLU A 124 -12.03 16.08 -16.12
N ALA A 125 -11.54 14.90 -16.54
CA ALA A 125 -11.59 14.31 -17.88
C ALA A 125 -12.69 14.88 -18.80
N VAL A 126 -13.86 14.28 -18.59
CA VAL A 126 -15.10 14.53 -19.33
C VAL A 126 -15.54 15.98 -19.20
N ASP A 127 -15.53 16.55 -18.00
CA ASP A 127 -15.95 17.92 -17.74
C ASP A 127 -15.08 18.96 -18.49
N ALA A 128 -13.85 18.61 -18.88
CA ALA A 128 -12.98 19.47 -19.67
C ALA A 128 -13.09 19.23 -21.18
N GLU A 129 -13.37 18.00 -21.61
CA GLU A 129 -13.75 17.69 -23.00
C GLU A 129 -15.05 18.43 -23.36
N ASP A 130 -16.04 18.43 -22.47
CA ASP A 130 -17.31 19.16 -22.64
C ASP A 130 -17.12 20.68 -22.70
N ARG A 131 -16.12 21.21 -21.97
CA ARG A 131 -15.75 22.64 -22.00
C ARG A 131 -14.79 23.00 -23.14
N GLY A 132 -14.22 22.02 -23.85
CA GLY A 132 -13.20 22.22 -24.87
C GLY A 132 -11.86 22.77 -24.33
N GLU A 133 -11.53 22.50 -23.07
CA GLU A 133 -10.28 22.94 -22.42
C GLU A 133 -9.23 21.82 -22.39
N ASP A 134 -7.97 22.14 -22.74
CA ASP A 134 -6.83 21.22 -22.58
C ASP A 134 -6.46 21.06 -21.08
N LEU A 135 -6.87 19.96 -20.44
CA LEU A 135 -6.52 19.67 -19.03
C LEU A 135 -5.02 19.60 -18.78
N GLU A 136 -4.28 18.96 -19.69
CA GLU A 136 -2.83 18.82 -19.56
C GLU A 136 -2.15 20.18 -19.60
N ARG A 137 -2.64 21.10 -20.43
CA ARG A 137 -2.14 22.48 -20.47
C ARG A 137 -2.41 23.19 -19.16
N ARG A 138 -3.61 23.08 -18.60
CA ARG A 138 -3.94 23.70 -17.30
C ARG A 138 -3.06 23.15 -16.17
N LYS A 139 -2.89 21.82 -16.09
CA LYS A 139 -2.02 21.16 -15.12
C LYS A 139 -0.55 21.56 -15.29
N ASN A 140 -0.08 21.73 -16.53
CA ASN A 140 1.29 22.16 -16.79
C ASN A 140 1.60 23.57 -16.31
N TRP A 141 0.60 24.45 -16.22
CA TRP A 141 0.76 25.81 -15.68
C TRP A 141 0.88 25.82 -14.16
N GLU A 142 0.43 24.77 -13.48
CA GLU A 142 0.52 24.62 -12.03
C GLU A 142 1.94 24.20 -11.59
N TYR A 143 2.74 23.62 -12.49
CA TYR A 143 4.11 23.23 -12.17
C TYR A 143 5.04 24.43 -12.13
N SER A 144 5.64 24.66 -10.96
CA SER A 144 6.75 25.59 -10.81
C SER A 144 8.03 25.03 -11.44
N ILE A 145 8.93 25.92 -11.89
CA ILE A 145 10.24 25.53 -12.45
C ILE A 145 11.04 24.72 -11.43
N GLU A 146 11.02 25.13 -10.16
CA GLU A 146 11.75 24.43 -9.08
C GLU A 146 11.20 23.02 -8.85
N GLU A 147 9.88 22.85 -8.88
CA GLU A 147 9.23 21.55 -8.74
C GLU A 147 9.56 20.63 -9.93
N ASN A 148 9.60 21.18 -11.15
CA ASN A 148 10.00 20.42 -12.33
C ASN A 148 11.47 19.98 -12.23
N ASP A 149 12.38 20.85 -11.81
CA ASP A 149 13.80 20.54 -11.65
C ASP A 149 14.02 19.44 -10.58
N GLU A 150 13.33 19.52 -9.44
CA GLU A 150 13.38 18.49 -8.42
C GLU A 150 12.80 17.16 -8.93
N TRP A 151 11.72 17.23 -9.70
CA TRP A 151 11.09 16.06 -10.32
C TRP A 151 12.01 15.39 -11.32
N GLU A 152 12.64 16.15 -12.21
CA GLU A 152 13.62 15.65 -13.17
C GLU A 152 14.82 15.03 -12.45
N LYS A 153 15.35 15.68 -11.41
CA LYS A 153 16.43 15.14 -10.57
C LYS A 153 16.03 13.82 -9.92
N ARG A 154 14.79 13.71 -9.44
CA ARG A 154 14.25 12.47 -8.86
C ARG A 154 14.09 11.39 -9.93
N LYS A 155 13.61 11.72 -11.13
CA LYS A 155 13.46 10.81 -12.27
C LYS A 155 14.81 10.29 -12.75
N ALA A 156 15.80 11.17 -12.95
CA ALA A 156 17.17 10.82 -13.31
C ALA A 156 17.84 9.94 -12.23
N ARG A 157 17.61 10.24 -10.93
CA ARG A 157 18.08 9.39 -9.82
C ARG A 157 17.44 8.00 -9.87
N LYS A 158 16.16 7.91 -10.21
CA LYS A 158 15.43 6.63 -10.35
C LYS A 158 15.94 5.83 -11.54
N GLU A 159 16.14 6.47 -12.69
CA GLU A 159 16.70 5.86 -13.89
C GLU A 159 18.11 5.30 -13.62
N ARG A 160 18.99 6.09 -13.01
CA ARG A 160 20.32 5.61 -12.57
C ARG A 160 20.28 4.43 -11.59
N ARG A 161 19.18 4.27 -10.85
CA ARG A 161 18.98 3.16 -9.90
C ARG A 161 18.27 1.96 -10.49
N ALA A 162 17.63 2.14 -11.65
CA ALA A 162 16.95 1.08 -12.38
C ALA A 162 17.93 0.13 -13.08
N ASP A 163 19.22 0.44 -13.06
CA ASP A 163 20.24 -0.50 -13.53
C ASP A 163 20.44 -1.65 -12.52
N PHE A 164 19.86 -2.80 -12.89
CA PHE A 164 19.94 -4.05 -12.14
C PHE A 164 21.07 -4.96 -12.63
N GLN A 165 21.80 -4.57 -13.67
CA GLN A 165 22.90 -5.39 -14.19
C GLN A 165 24.01 -5.52 -13.14
N PHE A 166 24.56 -6.72 -13.05
CA PHE A 166 25.77 -6.96 -12.27
C PHE A 166 26.99 -6.64 -13.12
N HIS A 167 27.89 -5.82 -12.59
CA HIS A 167 29.15 -5.43 -13.23
C HIS A 167 30.34 -5.95 -12.42
N ASP A 168 30.45 -5.47 -11.18
CA ASP A 168 31.52 -5.81 -10.24
C ASP A 168 30.97 -5.77 -8.80
N ASP A 169 31.64 -6.48 -7.90
CA ASP A 169 31.31 -6.55 -6.48
C ASP A 169 31.48 -5.19 -5.80
N ALA A 170 32.49 -4.40 -6.19
CA ALA A 170 32.66 -3.05 -5.65
C ALA A 170 31.50 -2.13 -6.05
N HIS A 171 31.01 -2.25 -7.29
CA HIS A 171 29.83 -1.50 -7.75
C HIS A 171 28.55 -1.93 -7.01
N ALA A 172 28.38 -3.24 -6.79
CA ALA A 172 27.26 -3.78 -6.00
C ALA A 172 27.30 -3.28 -4.54
N ALA A 173 28.47 -3.29 -3.91
CA ALA A 173 28.68 -2.78 -2.55
C ALA A 173 28.37 -1.29 -2.45
N ARG A 174 28.88 -0.47 -3.39
CA ARG A 174 28.57 0.98 -3.48
C ARG A 174 27.07 1.25 -3.63
N ARG A 175 26.37 0.48 -4.49
CA ARG A 175 24.91 0.59 -4.65
C ARG A 175 24.17 0.24 -3.37
N LYS A 176 24.60 -0.80 -2.65
CA LYS A 176 24.02 -1.17 -1.35
C LYS A 176 24.25 -0.05 -0.34
N TYR A 177 25.48 0.42 -0.18
CA TYR A 177 25.82 1.51 0.74
C TYR A 177 24.99 2.78 0.47
N LYS A 178 24.84 3.19 -0.80
CA LYS A 178 24.00 4.33 -1.16
C LYS A 178 22.52 4.13 -0.82
N LYS A 179 22.00 2.89 -0.88
CA LYS A 179 20.63 2.58 -0.44
C LYS A 179 20.52 2.62 1.09
N ASP A 180 21.52 2.13 1.79
CA ASP A 180 21.54 2.16 3.25
C ASP A 180 21.60 3.60 3.76
N LEU A 181 22.38 4.49 3.13
CA LEU A 181 22.40 5.93 3.45
C LEU A 181 21.02 6.60 3.30
N ASP A 182 20.22 6.19 2.32
CA ASP A 182 18.86 6.73 2.15
C ASP A 182 17.89 6.25 3.25
N LEU A 183 18.16 5.08 3.83
CA LEU A 183 17.31 4.47 4.86
C LEU A 183 17.67 4.94 6.27
N ILE A 184 18.91 5.38 6.48
CA ILE A 184 19.38 5.90 7.76
C ILE A 184 18.71 7.25 8.02
N LYS A 185 17.97 7.35 9.12
CA LYS A 185 17.41 8.59 9.64
C LYS A 185 18.20 8.99 10.89
N PRO A 186 19.08 10.01 10.82
CA PRO A 186 19.83 10.47 11.97
C PRO A 186 18.91 11.07 13.04
N ASP A 187 19.20 10.79 14.30
CA ASP A 187 18.55 11.48 15.42
C ASP A 187 19.29 12.80 15.68
N LEU A 188 18.68 13.91 15.26
CA LEU A 188 19.26 15.24 15.37
C LEU A 188 19.29 15.74 16.82
N ALA A 189 18.32 15.35 17.66
CA ALA A 189 18.24 15.79 19.04
C ALA A 189 19.35 15.17 19.88
N ALA A 190 19.56 13.85 19.75
CA ALA A 190 20.67 13.17 20.41
C ALA A 190 22.03 13.72 19.96
N TYR A 191 22.17 14.04 18.66
CA TYR A 191 23.38 14.67 18.14
C TYR A 191 23.60 16.09 18.67
N GLN A 192 22.54 16.91 18.75
CA GLN A 192 22.60 18.25 19.33
C GLN A 192 22.97 18.22 20.81
N ALA A 193 22.39 17.32 21.61
CA ALA A 193 22.74 17.14 23.02
C ALA A 193 24.23 16.76 23.21
N GLN A 194 24.74 15.83 22.39
CA GLN A 194 26.17 15.48 22.40
C GLN A 194 27.05 16.66 21.97
N LYS A 195 26.60 17.43 20.98
CA LYS A 195 27.31 18.62 20.49
C LYS A 195 27.35 19.74 21.54
N GLU A 196 26.25 20.00 22.22
CA GLU A 196 26.15 21.00 23.29
C GLU A 196 26.99 20.61 24.51
N ALA A 197 27.00 19.33 24.88
CA ALA A 197 27.85 18.81 25.95
C ALA A 197 29.35 18.96 25.61
N ALA A 198 29.74 18.65 24.36
CA ALA A 198 31.11 18.75 23.90
C ALA A 198 31.61 20.20 23.71
N LEU A 199 30.71 21.11 23.31
CA LEU A 199 31.02 22.54 23.17
C LEU A 199 30.80 23.33 24.47
N GLY A 200 30.34 22.69 25.55
CA GLY A 200 30.07 23.32 26.84
C GLY A 200 28.96 24.36 26.83
N LEU A 201 28.16 24.43 25.77
CA LEU A 201 27.18 25.50 25.51
C LEU A 201 25.84 25.29 26.24
N GLY A 202 25.54 24.04 26.62
CA GLY A 202 24.28 23.65 27.29
C GLY A 202 24.32 23.74 28.83
N SER A 203 25.48 24.05 29.42
CA SER A 203 25.56 24.36 30.85
C SER A 203 25.35 25.87 31.00
N SER A 204 24.40 26.28 31.84
CA SER A 204 24.11 27.67 32.25
C SER A 204 25.28 28.34 33.01
N SER A 205 26.51 27.98 32.67
CA SER A 205 27.78 28.37 33.28
C SER A 205 28.59 29.30 32.36
N ALA A 206 27.90 30.16 31.62
CA ALA A 206 28.54 31.31 30.97
C ALA A 206 29.18 32.30 31.98
N VAL A 207 28.95 32.10 33.29
CA VAL A 207 29.49 32.93 34.37
C VAL A 207 30.73 32.32 35.06
N GLN A 208 31.17 31.12 34.69
CA GLN A 208 32.30 30.45 35.39
C GLN A 208 33.55 30.24 34.51
N SER A 209 33.52 30.70 33.26
CA SER A 209 34.64 30.54 32.31
C SER A 209 35.78 31.57 32.48
N PHE A 210 35.69 32.54 33.41
CA PHE A 210 36.73 33.57 33.58
C PHE A 210 37.72 33.31 34.74
N SER A 211 37.60 32.19 35.46
CA SER A 211 38.33 31.99 36.73
C SER A 211 39.45 30.94 36.71
N SER A 212 39.81 30.33 35.58
CA SER A 212 40.95 29.41 35.58
C SER A 212 41.71 29.46 34.27
N GLY A 213 42.97 29.89 34.35
CA GLY A 213 43.94 29.89 33.25
C GLY A 213 44.36 28.48 32.82
N SER A 214 43.38 27.63 32.46
CA SER A 214 43.60 26.31 31.88
C SER A 214 42.75 26.20 30.61
N THR A 215 43.30 26.77 29.54
CA THR A 215 42.75 26.68 28.17
C THR A 215 42.79 25.25 27.60
N SER A 216 43.36 24.28 28.32
CA SER A 216 43.57 22.91 27.84
C SER A 216 42.34 21.99 27.94
N ASN A 217 41.38 22.23 28.84
CA ASN A 217 40.27 21.29 29.07
C ASN A 217 39.00 21.55 28.22
N ALA A 218 38.79 22.77 27.73
CA ALA A 218 37.66 23.06 26.84
C ALA A 218 37.99 22.71 25.37
N LEU A 219 39.26 22.85 24.96
CA LEU A 219 39.71 22.38 23.65
C LEU A 219 39.52 20.87 23.50
N THR A 220 39.84 20.07 24.52
CA THR A 220 39.75 18.59 24.45
C THR A 220 38.34 18.06 24.27
N ALA A 221 37.31 18.66 24.88
CA ALA A 221 35.92 18.22 24.71
C ALA A 221 35.37 18.51 23.30
N SER A 222 35.71 19.67 22.73
CA SER A 222 35.34 20.02 21.35
C SER A 222 36.13 19.19 20.31
N GLU A 223 37.42 18.94 20.57
CA GLU A 223 38.30 18.08 19.78
C GLU A 223 37.86 16.60 19.86
N HIS A 224 37.23 16.20 20.97
CA HIS A 224 36.60 14.89 21.12
C HIS A 224 35.35 14.70 20.24
N LEU A 225 34.60 15.77 19.94
CA LEU A 225 33.44 15.70 19.04
C LEU A 225 33.87 15.74 17.56
N TYR A 226 34.82 16.61 17.23
CA TYR A 226 35.36 16.76 15.87
C TYR A 226 36.77 16.14 15.78
N ARG A 227 36.85 14.82 15.94
CA ARG A 227 38.12 14.10 15.88
C ARG A 227 38.73 14.14 14.48
N ASP A 228 40.01 14.48 14.40
CA ASP A 228 40.82 14.34 13.19
C ASP A 228 41.43 12.93 13.08
N ALA A 229 41.92 12.56 11.89
CA ALA A 229 42.57 11.27 11.62
C ALA A 229 43.76 10.98 12.55
N ASN A 230 44.41 12.01 13.11
CA ASN A 230 45.54 11.88 14.02
C ASN A 230 45.16 11.94 15.52
N SER A 231 43.87 12.00 15.86
CA SER A 231 43.41 11.97 17.25
C SER A 231 43.75 10.63 17.90
N LEU A 232 44.53 10.66 18.99
CA LEU A 232 44.97 9.47 19.72
C LEU A 232 43.87 8.82 20.58
N LEU A 233 42.74 9.51 20.77
CA LEU A 233 41.62 8.96 21.52
C LEU A 233 40.82 8.00 20.61
N TYR A 234 40.85 6.71 20.94
CA TYR A 234 40.14 5.63 20.25
C TYR A 234 39.64 4.60 21.26
N GLY A 235 38.38 4.16 21.13
CA GLY A 235 37.79 3.12 22.01
C GLY A 235 37.02 3.63 23.23
N ASP A 236 36.90 4.94 23.43
CA ASP A 236 36.17 5.50 24.60
C ASP A 236 34.63 5.46 24.45
N ASN A 237 34.13 5.28 23.23
CA ASN A 237 32.69 5.30 22.96
C ASN A 237 32.03 3.98 23.42
N LYS A 238 31.16 4.10 24.42
CA LYS A 238 30.26 3.04 24.87
C LYS A 238 28.84 3.38 24.39
N PRO A 239 28.39 2.84 23.24
CA PRO A 239 27.07 3.15 22.71
C PRO A 239 25.98 2.65 23.65
N SER A 240 24.82 3.32 23.64
CA SER A 240 23.65 2.85 24.38
C SER A 240 23.14 1.53 23.79
N GLU A 241 22.47 0.73 24.62
CA GLU A 241 21.84 -0.54 24.19
C GLU A 241 20.87 -0.31 23.03
N GLU A 242 20.09 0.77 23.06
CA GLU A 242 19.19 1.15 21.96
C GLU A 242 19.92 1.41 20.62
N ALA A 243 21.13 1.97 20.66
CA ALA A 243 21.94 2.18 19.46
C ALA A 243 22.45 0.83 18.91
N ILE A 244 22.80 -0.11 19.79
CA ILE A 244 23.20 -1.47 19.43
C ILE A 244 22.02 -2.19 18.77
N ASP A 245 20.83 -2.14 19.38
CA ASP A 245 19.62 -2.78 18.87
C ASP A 245 19.21 -2.25 17.49
N ARG A 246 19.35 -0.95 17.24
CA ARG A 246 19.14 -0.36 15.90
C ARG A 246 20.10 -0.93 14.85
N VAL A 247 21.35 -1.18 15.21
CA VAL A 247 22.31 -1.81 14.29
C VAL A 247 21.98 -3.28 14.08
N VAL A 248 21.70 -4.03 15.14
CA VAL A 248 21.38 -5.46 15.07
C VAL A 248 20.11 -5.70 14.25
N SER A 249 19.05 -4.93 14.49
CA SER A 249 17.82 -5.00 13.69
C SER A 249 18.09 -4.73 12.21
N LYS A 250 18.91 -3.73 11.87
CA LYS A 250 19.32 -3.45 10.48
C LYS A 250 20.13 -4.60 9.87
N LEU A 251 21.02 -5.24 10.63
CA LEU A 251 21.78 -6.40 10.17
C LEU A 251 20.87 -7.60 9.87
N ASN A 252 19.89 -7.87 10.73
CA ASN A 252 18.91 -8.93 10.50
C ASN A 252 18.09 -8.67 9.23
N LEU A 253 17.65 -7.43 8.99
CA LEU A 253 16.96 -7.05 7.76
C LEU A 253 17.86 -7.23 6.51
N ASP A 254 19.15 -6.95 6.62
CA ASP A 254 20.11 -7.15 5.54
C ASP A 254 20.34 -8.64 5.23
N ILE A 255 20.37 -9.49 6.26
CA ILE A 255 20.46 -10.96 6.13
C ILE A 255 19.23 -11.49 5.38
N ASP A 256 18.03 -11.05 5.78
CA ASP A 256 16.77 -11.44 5.12
C ASP A 256 16.73 -11.01 3.65
N LYS A 257 17.17 -9.79 3.33
CA LYS A 257 17.26 -9.30 1.95
C LYS A 257 18.25 -10.13 1.13
N ARG A 258 19.38 -10.52 1.72
CA ARG A 258 20.39 -11.37 1.05
C ARG A 258 19.84 -12.76 0.76
N ALA A 259 19.12 -13.37 1.72
CA ALA A 259 18.47 -14.66 1.52
C ALA A 259 17.43 -14.62 0.38
N LYS A 260 16.69 -13.50 0.26
CA LYS A 260 15.65 -13.29 -0.77
C LYS A 260 16.19 -12.76 -2.11
N PHE A 261 17.51 -12.62 -2.27
CA PHE A 261 18.11 -12.08 -3.50
C PHE A 261 17.88 -12.99 -4.71
N SER A 262 18.04 -14.30 -4.52
CA SER A 262 17.71 -15.29 -5.54
C SER A 262 16.30 -15.82 -5.32
N ARG A 263 15.36 -15.35 -6.14
CA ARG A 263 13.97 -15.82 -6.09
C ARG A 263 13.83 -17.10 -6.89
N LYS A 264 13.33 -18.17 -6.26
CA LYS A 264 12.93 -19.40 -6.97
C LYS A 264 11.77 -19.03 -7.89
N ARG A 265 11.99 -19.16 -9.20
CA ARG A 265 10.90 -19.13 -10.17
C ARG A 265 10.15 -20.45 -10.03
N THR A 266 8.82 -20.40 -9.95
CA THR A 266 7.98 -21.60 -10.03
C THR A 266 8.38 -22.37 -11.29
N ASN A 267 8.46 -23.69 -11.18
CA ASN A 267 8.74 -24.50 -12.36
C ASN A 267 7.54 -24.34 -13.30
N GLU A 268 7.80 -24.22 -14.60
CA GLU A 268 6.76 -24.25 -15.62
C GLU A 268 6.16 -25.66 -15.57
N GLU A 269 4.91 -25.78 -15.11
CA GLU A 269 4.16 -27.06 -15.15
C GLU A 269 3.59 -27.31 -16.55
N GLU A 270 3.60 -26.29 -17.40
CA GLU A 270 2.91 -26.22 -18.70
C GLU A 270 3.87 -26.40 -19.90
N GLY A 271 5.02 -27.04 -19.70
CA GLY A 271 6.03 -27.25 -20.75
C GLY A 271 6.66 -28.63 -20.73
N ASP A 272 7.23 -29.04 -21.87
CA ASP A 272 7.91 -30.33 -22.02
C ASP A 272 9.10 -30.46 -21.05
N ILE A 273 9.05 -31.52 -20.24
CA ILE A 273 10.08 -31.78 -19.23
C ILE A 273 11.30 -32.39 -19.92
N THR A 274 12.32 -31.56 -20.17
CA THR A 274 13.58 -31.97 -20.81
C THR A 274 14.63 -32.55 -19.85
N TYR A 275 14.28 -32.82 -18.58
CA TYR A 275 15.23 -33.22 -17.54
C TYR A 275 14.72 -34.39 -16.69
N ILE A 276 15.65 -35.24 -16.23
CA ILE A 276 15.36 -36.39 -15.37
C ILE A 276 15.56 -36.04 -13.87
N ASN A 277 16.53 -35.18 -13.56
CA ASN A 277 16.83 -34.78 -12.18
C ASN A 277 17.00 -33.26 -12.04
N GLU A 278 16.98 -32.74 -10.81
CA GLU A 278 17.07 -31.29 -10.53
C GLU A 278 18.42 -30.68 -10.96
N ARG A 279 19.52 -31.44 -10.85
CA ARG A 279 20.84 -30.99 -11.31
C ARG A 279 20.88 -30.81 -12.83
N ASN A 280 20.26 -31.74 -13.56
CA ASN A 280 20.10 -31.74 -15.00
C ASN A 280 19.20 -30.57 -15.42
N ARG A 281 18.10 -30.30 -14.70
CA ARG A 281 17.28 -29.09 -14.93
C ARG A 281 18.08 -27.80 -14.85
N VAL A 282 18.89 -27.63 -13.80
CA VAL A 282 19.75 -26.45 -13.64
C VAL A 282 20.80 -26.37 -14.74
N PHE A 283 21.34 -27.50 -15.17
CA PHE A 283 22.30 -27.60 -16.27
C PHE A 283 21.66 -27.24 -17.62
N ASN A 284 20.52 -27.82 -17.97
CA ASN A 284 19.75 -27.49 -19.17
C ASN A 284 19.35 -26.01 -19.18
N LYS A 285 18.93 -25.46 -18.02
CA LYS A 285 18.66 -24.01 -17.89
C LYS A 285 19.90 -23.16 -18.08
N LYS A 286 21.09 -23.64 -17.72
CA LYS A 286 22.36 -22.95 -17.98
C LYS A 286 22.65 -22.95 -19.48
N ILE A 287 22.57 -24.11 -20.13
CA ILE A 287 22.73 -24.25 -21.60
C ILE A 287 21.76 -23.34 -22.32
N ALA A 288 20.49 -23.35 -21.93
CA ALA A 288 19.44 -22.57 -22.56
C ALA A 288 19.77 -21.07 -22.61
N ARG A 289 20.33 -20.51 -21.52
CA ARG A 289 20.72 -19.09 -21.46
C ARG A 289 21.78 -18.70 -22.49
N PHE A 290 22.67 -19.63 -22.85
CA PHE A 290 23.78 -19.34 -23.77
C PHE A 290 23.45 -19.72 -25.21
N TYR A 291 22.77 -20.85 -25.42
CA TYR A 291 22.64 -21.47 -26.74
C TYR A 291 21.26 -21.28 -27.38
N ASP A 292 20.19 -21.01 -26.63
CA ASP A 292 18.84 -20.90 -27.21
C ASP A 292 18.74 -19.80 -28.28
N LYS A 293 19.53 -18.73 -28.13
CA LYS A 293 19.61 -17.67 -29.14
C LYS A 293 20.10 -18.19 -30.50
N TYR A 294 20.94 -19.22 -30.52
CA TYR A 294 21.54 -19.78 -31.72
C TYR A 294 20.87 -21.07 -32.19
N THR A 295 20.17 -21.79 -31.30
CA THR A 295 19.53 -23.09 -31.61
C THR A 295 18.02 -23.00 -31.79
N ALA A 296 17.46 -21.78 -31.82
CA ALA A 296 16.02 -21.54 -31.99
C ALA A 296 15.45 -22.19 -33.26
N GLU A 297 16.16 -22.08 -34.40
CA GLU A 297 15.74 -22.68 -35.66
C GLU A 297 15.73 -24.21 -35.57
N THR A 298 16.79 -24.79 -35.02
CA THR A 298 16.89 -26.24 -34.82
C THR A 298 15.77 -26.76 -33.92
N ARG A 299 15.44 -26.04 -32.84
CA ARG A 299 14.31 -26.38 -31.96
C ARG A 299 12.98 -26.33 -32.69
N ALA A 300 12.72 -25.27 -33.44
CA ALA A 300 11.51 -25.13 -34.26
C ALA A 300 11.41 -26.22 -35.33
N SER A 301 12.53 -26.63 -35.94
CA SER A 301 12.56 -27.76 -36.87
C SER A 301 12.20 -29.08 -36.19
N PHE A 302 12.69 -29.33 -34.96
CA PHE A 302 12.29 -30.51 -34.19
C PHE A 302 10.80 -30.51 -33.85
N GLU A 303 10.26 -29.37 -33.44
CA GLU A 303 8.83 -29.20 -33.17
C GLU A 303 7.97 -29.34 -34.45
N ARG A 304 8.51 -28.97 -35.61
CA ARG A 304 7.89 -29.16 -36.94
C ARG A 304 8.06 -30.59 -37.49
N GLY A 305 8.76 -31.49 -36.80
CA GLY A 305 8.97 -32.87 -37.26
C GLY A 305 10.11 -33.01 -38.27
N THR A 306 11.20 -32.26 -38.11
CA THR A 306 12.46 -32.33 -38.88
C THR A 306 12.34 -32.07 -40.39
N ALA A 307 11.24 -31.46 -40.83
CA ALA A 307 11.12 -30.96 -42.20
C ALA A 307 11.95 -29.67 -42.34
N ILE A 308 12.97 -29.70 -43.21
CA ILE A 308 13.76 -28.53 -43.64
C ILE A 308 12.86 -27.57 -44.43
#